data_AF-A0A0Q6NBL4-F1
#
_entry.id   AF-A0A0Q6NBL4-F1
#
_cell.length_a   1.000
_cell.length_b   1.000
_cell.length_c   1.000
_cell.angle_alpha   90.00
_cell.angle_beta   90.00
_cell.angle_gamma   90.00
#
_symmetry.space_group_name_H-M   'P 1'
#
loop_
_entity.id
_entity.type
_entity.pdbx_description
1 polymer ?
#
loop_
_entity_poly.entity_id
_entity_poly.type
_entity_poly.pdbx_seq_one_letter_code
_entity_poly.pdbx_strand_id
1 'polypeptide(L)'
;MHTDLWPPLSVIRSAFEGTVPTVPGASGREAVVAMPGTASRSVAEPPRAVLDLVLPLSELARRREAVAQRAFNARWAPGRLISVVVEGRLLGVLLDRCIHGQLWQGWMAAGEADWAGAYDVLLEPDDEPFEPAFGLVQAWNVLTLEPSPQLCARVLGGVSATRLAAIRAVHDEWAAEAPLAIAPEPGRIALRTVGGVFSVLCGTPLGEEDPRAEYQALYRDAASQLSPALQPASHSSSASAAASGTSRARPQSKPEGGWWGSIRRWFGAEGWLRPAFAALALVVVVQNVGLFGQRTEDDEVRFRSAPPAAGAQAELVVRWKPEARAGDTARLLQSMSAEVVGGPSSDGSWRLRVADPAQGLAMLAASPLVASAGPAPERP
;
A
#
# COMPACT_ATOMS: atom_id res chain seq x y z
N MET A 1 -9.14 -16.16 18.25
CA MET A 1 -7.71 -16.03 17.87
C MET A 1 -7.37 -14.56 18.02
N HIS A 2 -6.35 -14.20 18.80
CA HIS A 2 -5.87 -12.82 18.81
C HIS A 2 -5.07 -12.62 17.52
N THR A 3 -5.61 -11.84 16.59
CA THR A 3 -4.85 -11.41 15.42
C THR A 3 -3.91 -10.30 15.87
N ASP A 4 -2.60 -10.59 15.86
CA ASP A 4 -1.57 -9.60 16.20
C ASP A 4 -1.40 -8.62 15.02
N LEU A 5 -2.23 -7.58 14.97
CA LEU A 5 -2.14 -6.51 13.98
C LEU A 5 -0.94 -5.62 14.27
N TRP A 6 -0.16 -5.28 13.24
CA TRP A 6 0.98 -4.39 13.35
C TRP A 6 0.78 -3.07 12.57
N PRO A 7 1.20 -1.92 13.12
CA PRO A 7 1.70 -1.71 14.47
C PRO A 7 0.60 -1.91 15.53
N PRO A 8 0.95 -2.17 16.81
CA PRO A 8 -0.05 -2.31 17.86
C PRO A 8 -0.85 -1.01 18.00
N LEU A 9 -2.14 -1.13 18.34
CA LEU A 9 -3.03 0.03 18.40
C LEU A 9 -2.55 1.12 19.37
N SER A 10 -1.86 0.75 20.44
CA SER A 10 -1.26 1.69 21.39
C SER A 10 -0.19 2.58 20.76
N VAL A 11 0.58 2.05 19.80
CA VAL A 11 1.58 2.82 19.03
C VAL A 11 0.90 3.79 18.07
N ILE A 12 -0.19 3.36 17.43
CA ILE A 12 -1.00 4.23 16.57
C ILE A 12 -1.59 5.36 17.42
N ARG A 13 -2.23 5.01 18.55
CA ARG A 13 -2.85 5.96 19.47
C ARG A 13 -1.86 7.00 20.00
N SER A 14 -0.65 6.59 20.40
CA SER A 14 0.35 7.54 20.91
C SER A 14 0.79 8.54 19.84
N ALA A 15 0.85 8.14 18.57
CA ALA A 15 1.08 9.07 17.46
C ALA A 15 -0.04 10.12 17.32
N PHE A 16 -1.28 9.75 17.66
CA PHE A 16 -2.43 10.67 17.73
C PHE A 16 -2.57 11.42 19.05
N GLU A 17 -1.88 11.05 20.12
CA GLU A 17 -1.93 11.78 21.40
C GLU A 17 -0.80 12.82 21.51
N GLY A 18 0.25 12.72 20.68
CA GLY A 18 1.40 13.64 20.73
C GLY A 18 2.33 13.38 21.92
N THR A 19 2.07 12.33 22.69
CA THR A 19 2.93 11.86 23.77
C THR A 19 4.08 11.08 23.14
N VAL A 20 5.25 11.71 23.01
CA VAL A 20 6.49 10.95 22.81
C VAL A 20 6.52 9.90 23.92
N PRO A 21 6.68 8.60 23.63
CA PRO A 21 6.79 7.60 24.67
C PRO A 21 8.05 7.91 25.48
N THR A 22 7.87 8.55 26.63
CA THR A 22 8.87 8.59 27.68
C THR A 22 9.03 7.15 28.14
N VAL A 23 10.10 6.51 27.65
CA VAL A 23 10.59 5.27 28.24
C VAL A 23 10.74 5.53 29.75
N PRO A 24 10.02 4.81 30.62
CA PRO A 24 10.20 4.99 32.05
C PRO A 24 11.59 4.48 32.41
N GLY A 25 12.54 5.39 32.65
CA GLY A 25 13.89 5.04 33.11
C GLY A 25 15.03 5.94 32.66
N ALA A 26 14.84 6.85 31.71
CA ALA A 26 15.91 7.76 31.26
C ALA A 26 15.92 9.08 32.06
N SER A 27 16.11 9.00 33.37
CA SER A 27 16.53 10.16 34.15
C SER A 27 18.02 10.42 33.93
N GLY A 28 18.32 11.53 33.24
CA GLY A 28 19.51 12.35 33.44
C GLY A 28 20.85 11.63 33.51
N ARG A 29 21.39 11.21 32.37
CA ARG A 29 22.84 11.15 32.19
C ARG A 29 23.17 11.39 30.74
N GLU A 30 23.75 12.55 30.46
CA GLU A 30 24.44 12.83 29.19
C GLU A 30 25.44 11.71 28.94
N ALA A 31 25.10 10.79 28.05
CA ALA A 31 26.03 9.81 27.53
C ALA A 31 26.91 10.53 26.50
N VAL A 32 27.99 11.13 26.98
CA VAL A 32 29.15 11.48 26.15
C VAL A 32 29.58 10.20 25.44
N VAL A 33 29.37 10.16 24.12
CA VAL A 33 29.88 9.09 23.27
C VAL A 33 31.39 9.25 23.19
N ALA A 34 32.10 8.55 24.08
CA ALA A 34 33.53 8.37 23.98
C ALA A 34 33.84 7.51 22.75
N MET A 35 34.57 8.08 21.78
CA MET A 35 35.21 7.33 20.70
C MET A 35 36.20 6.32 21.30
N PRO A 36 36.04 5.00 21.10
CA PRO A 36 37.09 4.05 21.45
C PRO A 36 38.13 4.06 20.34
N GLY A 37 39.32 4.56 20.65
CA GLY A 37 40.52 4.26 19.88
C GLY A 37 40.75 2.75 19.83
N THR A 38 41.13 2.29 18.64
CA THR A 38 41.96 1.09 18.35
C THR A 38 41.93 -0.03 19.40
N ALA A 39 40.88 -0.83 19.37
CA ALA A 39 40.96 -2.23 19.75
C ALA A 39 40.23 -3.04 18.69
N SER A 40 40.96 -3.92 17.98
CA SER A 40 40.38 -4.88 17.04
C SER A 40 39.35 -5.74 17.76
N ARG A 41 38.08 -5.36 17.64
CA ARG A 41 36.94 -6.20 17.98
C ARG A 41 36.62 -7.02 16.74
N SER A 42 36.66 -8.34 16.88
CA SER A 42 36.09 -9.27 15.92
C SER A 42 34.73 -8.74 15.46
N VAL A 43 34.58 -8.52 14.16
CA VAL A 43 33.30 -8.14 13.55
C VAL A 43 32.35 -9.30 13.78
N ALA A 44 31.54 -9.20 14.83
CA ALA A 44 30.42 -10.12 15.02
C ALA A 44 29.47 -9.90 13.84
N GLU A 45 29.14 -10.99 13.16
CA GLU A 45 28.20 -11.00 12.05
C GLU A 45 26.88 -10.36 12.51
N PRO A 46 26.29 -9.42 11.75
CA PRO A 46 25.06 -8.77 12.15
C PRO A 46 23.96 -9.83 12.38
N PRO A 47 23.15 -9.71 13.44
CA PRO A 47 22.08 -10.67 13.71
C PRO A 47 21.15 -10.75 12.51
N ARG A 48 20.72 -11.98 12.15
CA ARG A 48 19.94 -12.27 10.93
C ARG A 48 18.72 -11.35 10.73
N ALA A 49 18.04 -10.97 11.81
CA ALA A 49 16.93 -10.02 11.77
C ALA A 49 17.28 -8.65 11.17
N VAL A 50 18.52 -8.18 11.31
CA VAL A 50 18.99 -6.92 10.69
C VAL A 50 19.20 -7.11 9.18
N LEU A 51 19.70 -8.28 8.78
CA LEU A 51 19.88 -8.62 7.36
C LEU A 51 18.53 -8.76 6.64
N ASP A 52 17.53 -9.33 7.31
CA ASP A 52 16.17 -9.49 6.78
C ASP A 52 15.47 -8.13 6.53
N LEU A 53 15.89 -7.07 7.24
CA LEU A 53 15.36 -5.70 7.07
C LEU A 53 16.08 -4.90 5.98
N VAL A 54 17.26 -5.32 5.51
CA VAL A 54 18.06 -4.55 4.53
C VAL A 54 17.28 -4.37 3.22
N LEU A 55 16.65 -5.44 2.72
CA LEU A 55 15.89 -5.38 1.48
C LEU A 55 14.66 -4.46 1.60
N PRO A 56 13.75 -4.63 2.58
CA PRO A 56 12.63 -3.71 2.79
C PRO A 56 13.02 -2.25 2.99
N LEU A 57 14.10 -1.99 3.74
CA LEU A 57 14.55 -0.61 4.00
C LEU A 57 15.20 0.03 2.77
N SER A 58 15.96 -0.74 1.99
CA SER A 58 16.52 -0.26 0.72
C SER A 58 15.42 0.06 -0.30
N GLU A 59 14.36 -0.75 -0.32
CA GLU A 59 13.19 -0.55 -1.14
C GLU A 59 12.41 0.71 -0.74
N LEU A 60 12.18 0.89 0.56
CA LEU A 60 11.57 2.10 1.11
C LEU A 60 12.40 3.34 0.73
N ALA A 61 13.73 3.28 0.90
CA ALA A 61 14.62 4.37 0.56
C ALA A 61 14.54 4.72 -0.94
N ARG A 62 14.55 3.70 -1.81
CA ARG A 62 14.39 3.87 -3.26
C ARG A 62 13.09 4.56 -3.63
N ARG A 63 11.97 4.20 -3.01
CA ARG A 63 10.66 4.81 -3.28
C ARG A 63 10.59 6.26 -2.82
N ARG A 64 11.12 6.56 -1.64
CA ARG A 64 11.20 7.94 -1.13
C ARG A 64 12.08 8.81 -2.01
N GLU A 65 13.17 8.26 -2.52
CA GLU A 65 14.02 8.94 -3.49
C GLU A 65 13.28 9.21 -4.82
N ALA A 66 12.50 8.25 -5.33
CA ALA A 66 11.68 8.47 -6.53
C ALA A 66 10.64 9.59 -6.34
N VAL A 67 10.02 9.69 -5.16
CA VAL A 67 9.12 10.80 -4.79
C VAL A 67 9.88 12.13 -4.78
N ALA A 68 11.09 12.17 -4.20
CA ALA A 68 11.92 13.37 -4.15
C ALA A 68 12.34 13.83 -5.56
N GLN A 69 12.77 12.90 -6.41
CA GLN A 69 13.18 13.17 -7.79
C GLN A 69 12.03 13.65 -8.66
N ARG A 70 10.79 13.21 -8.41
CA ARG A 70 9.63 13.65 -9.17
C ARG A 70 9.35 15.15 -9.03
N ALA A 71 9.83 15.78 -7.94
CA ALA A 71 9.69 17.21 -7.66
C ALA A 71 8.24 17.71 -7.88
N PHE A 72 7.28 17.11 -7.15
CA PHE A 72 5.88 17.48 -7.25
C PHE A 72 5.67 18.99 -7.08
N ASN A 73 4.90 19.58 -7.99
CA ASN A 73 4.47 20.96 -7.84
C ASN A 73 3.56 21.09 -6.62
N ALA A 74 3.67 22.20 -5.87
CA ALA A 74 2.85 22.46 -4.69
C ALA A 74 1.36 22.67 -4.99
N ARG A 75 0.94 22.59 -6.26
CA ARG A 75 -0.43 22.80 -6.69
C ARG A 75 -1.30 21.59 -6.35
N TRP A 76 -2.40 21.86 -5.65
CA TRP A 76 -3.45 20.89 -5.38
C TRP A 76 -4.22 20.54 -6.66
N ALA A 77 -4.48 19.25 -6.85
CA ALA A 77 -5.17 18.69 -8.00
C ALA A 77 -5.79 17.33 -7.63
N PRO A 78 -6.80 16.85 -8.39
CA PRO A 78 -7.33 15.50 -8.25
C PRO A 78 -6.21 14.45 -8.31
N GLY A 79 -6.26 13.48 -7.41
CA GLY A 79 -5.29 12.40 -7.31
C GLY A 79 -3.98 12.79 -6.62
N ARG A 80 -3.84 14.01 -6.09
CA ARG A 80 -2.67 14.40 -5.31
C ARG A 80 -2.77 13.85 -3.89
N LEU A 81 -1.71 13.17 -3.47
CA LEU A 81 -1.51 12.79 -2.09
C LEU A 81 -0.74 13.90 -1.39
N ILE A 82 -1.32 14.46 -0.33
CA ILE A 82 -0.72 15.55 0.45
C ILE A 82 -0.53 15.10 1.89
N SER A 83 0.48 15.63 2.56
CA SER A 83 0.55 15.62 4.02
C SER A 83 0.16 16.96 4.59
N VAL A 84 -0.59 16.96 5.67
CA VAL A 84 -0.94 18.13 6.48
C VAL A 84 -0.34 17.96 7.87
N VAL A 85 0.25 19.01 8.43
CA VAL A 85 0.70 19.02 9.83
C VAL A 85 -0.37 19.67 10.70
N VAL A 86 -0.92 18.93 11.67
CA VAL A 86 -1.89 19.41 12.67
C VAL A 86 -1.34 19.11 14.06
N GLU A 87 -1.18 20.14 14.90
CA GLU A 87 -0.67 19.97 16.27
C GLU A 87 0.64 19.15 16.36
N GLY A 88 1.53 19.33 15.36
CA GLY A 88 2.80 18.59 15.28
C GLY A 88 2.70 17.17 14.71
N ARG A 89 1.51 16.72 14.30
CA ARG A 89 1.26 15.39 13.72
C ARG A 89 1.13 15.49 12.21
N LEU A 90 1.72 14.54 11.49
CA LEU A 90 1.66 14.47 10.04
C LEU A 90 0.51 13.55 9.62
N LEU A 91 -0.49 14.10 8.93
CA LEU A 91 -1.66 13.38 8.44
C LEU A 91 -1.67 13.35 6.92
N GLY A 92 -2.01 12.21 6.32
CA GLY A 92 -2.11 12.05 4.87
C GLY A 92 -3.53 12.29 4.37
N VAL A 93 -3.66 12.94 3.21
CA VAL A 93 -4.95 13.15 2.54
C VAL A 93 -4.79 12.99 1.03
N LEU A 94 -5.62 12.16 0.42
CA LEU A 94 -5.75 12.07 -1.04
C LEU A 94 -6.84 13.03 -1.52
N LEU A 95 -6.46 14.00 -2.36
CA LEU A 95 -7.38 14.98 -2.93
C LEU A 95 -8.21 14.38 -4.07
N ASP A 96 -9.52 14.54 -4.01
CA ASP A 96 -10.45 14.05 -5.02
C ASP A 96 -10.85 15.14 -6.03
N ARG A 97 -11.50 16.18 -5.52
CA ARG A 97 -12.10 17.25 -6.34
C ARG A 97 -12.19 18.55 -5.55
N CYS A 98 -12.15 19.67 -6.26
CA CYS A 98 -12.49 20.97 -5.70
C CYS A 98 -14.02 21.12 -5.74
N ILE A 99 -14.67 21.34 -4.58
CA ILE A 99 -16.12 21.54 -4.48
C ILE A 99 -16.49 22.96 -4.92
N HIS A 100 -15.89 23.98 -4.28
CA HIS A 100 -16.10 25.38 -4.62
C HIS A 100 -14.90 26.23 -4.17
N GLY A 101 -14.57 27.30 -4.92
CA GLY A 101 -13.48 28.19 -4.55
C GLY A 101 -12.14 27.45 -4.37
N GLN A 102 -11.68 27.34 -3.13
CA GLN A 102 -10.51 26.56 -2.73
C GLN A 102 -10.84 25.42 -1.77
N LEU A 103 -12.13 25.07 -1.59
CA LEU A 103 -12.56 23.93 -0.79
C LEU A 103 -12.40 22.64 -1.58
N TRP A 104 -11.50 21.79 -1.12
CA TRP A 104 -11.23 20.47 -1.65
C TRP A 104 -11.93 19.41 -0.84
N GLN A 105 -12.39 18.37 -1.52
CA GLN A 105 -12.82 17.11 -0.92
C GLN A 105 -11.75 16.06 -1.15
N GLY A 106 -11.59 15.16 -0.20
CA GLY A 106 -10.68 14.03 -0.30
C GLY A 106 -10.97 12.96 0.74
N TRP A 107 -10.04 12.03 0.85
CA TRP A 107 -10.07 10.94 1.82
C TRP A 107 -8.79 10.94 2.65
N MET A 108 -8.88 10.48 3.90
CA MET A 108 -7.70 10.24 4.71
C MET A 108 -6.79 9.19 4.05
N ALA A 109 -5.49 9.35 4.24
CA ALA A 109 -4.48 8.38 3.85
C ALA A 109 -3.58 8.03 5.04
N ALA A 110 -3.18 6.77 5.10
CA ALA A 110 -2.51 6.12 6.22
C ALA A 110 -1.45 5.11 5.73
N GLY A 111 -0.69 4.51 6.66
CA GLY A 111 0.36 3.55 6.33
C GLY A 111 0.12 2.13 6.86
N GLU A 112 -0.91 1.93 7.70
CA GLU A 112 -1.09 0.69 8.45
C GLU A 112 -1.91 -0.36 7.69
N ALA A 113 -1.28 -1.10 6.79
CA ALA A 113 -1.94 -2.09 5.94
C ALA A 113 -2.69 -3.19 6.71
N ASP A 114 -2.15 -3.69 7.82
CA ASP A 114 -2.81 -4.74 8.63
C ASP A 114 -4.15 -4.28 9.21
N TRP A 115 -4.31 -2.97 9.36
CA TRP A 115 -5.51 -2.33 9.89
C TRP A 115 -6.57 -2.04 8.81
N ALA A 116 -6.28 -2.36 7.55
CA ALA A 116 -7.20 -2.15 6.43
C ALA A 116 -8.53 -2.90 6.67
N GLY A 117 -9.63 -2.18 6.48
CA GLY A 117 -10.97 -2.70 6.28
C GLY A 117 -11.33 -2.82 4.80
N ALA A 118 -12.56 -3.27 4.53
CA ALA A 118 -13.01 -3.56 3.17
C ALA A 118 -13.07 -2.34 2.22
N TYR A 119 -13.14 -1.15 2.79
CA TYR A 119 -13.24 0.12 2.06
C TYR A 119 -11.95 0.93 2.13
N ASP A 120 -10.87 0.32 2.59
CA ASP A 120 -9.53 0.88 2.50
C ASP A 120 -8.86 0.37 1.23
N VAL A 121 -8.27 1.26 0.44
CA VAL A 121 -7.58 0.91 -0.82
C VAL A 121 -6.08 1.00 -0.61
N LEU A 122 -5.38 -0.12 -0.77
CA LEU A 122 -3.92 -0.16 -0.72
C LEU A 122 -3.37 0.23 -2.10
N LEU A 123 -2.47 1.20 -2.11
CA LEU A 123 -1.74 1.63 -3.28
C LEU A 123 -0.60 0.65 -3.58
N GLU A 124 -0.51 0.25 -4.83
CA GLU A 124 0.47 -0.73 -5.30
C GLU A 124 1.71 -0.01 -5.86
N PRO A 125 2.84 -0.72 -6.08
CA PRO A 125 4.00 -0.14 -6.73
C PRO A 125 3.67 0.49 -8.11
N ASP A 126 2.66 -0.03 -8.81
CA ASP A 126 2.20 0.52 -10.09
C ASP A 126 1.47 1.88 -9.96
N ASP A 127 1.11 2.27 -8.74
CA ASP A 127 0.50 3.57 -8.43
C ASP A 127 1.54 4.65 -8.08
N GLU A 128 2.82 4.29 -8.07
CA GLU A 128 3.92 5.21 -7.79
C GLU A 128 4.04 6.34 -8.84
N PRO A 129 4.59 7.51 -8.46
CA PRO A 129 5.24 7.80 -7.17
C PRO A 129 4.30 8.37 -6.10
N PHE A 130 4.42 7.83 -4.87
CA PHE A 130 3.81 8.36 -3.65
C PHE A 130 4.64 7.99 -2.42
N GLU A 131 4.51 8.75 -1.33
CA GLU A 131 5.15 8.44 -0.03
C GLU A 131 4.54 7.17 0.58
N PRO A 132 5.31 6.09 0.76
CA PRO A 132 4.78 4.81 1.25
C PRO A 132 4.11 4.87 2.62
N ALA A 133 4.48 5.84 3.48
CA ALA A 133 3.82 6.07 4.76
C ALA A 133 2.32 6.46 4.63
N PHE A 134 1.86 6.78 3.42
CA PHE A 134 0.48 7.13 3.09
C PHE A 134 -0.09 6.25 1.96
N GLY A 135 0.38 5.00 1.88
CA GLY A 135 0.02 4.01 0.86
C GLY A 135 -1.36 3.36 1.03
N LEU A 136 -2.14 3.71 2.05
CA LEU A 136 -3.50 3.20 2.27
C LEU A 136 -4.49 4.37 2.24
N VAL A 137 -5.51 4.30 1.40
CA VAL A 137 -6.53 5.35 1.24
C VAL A 137 -7.85 4.89 1.87
N GLN A 138 -8.33 5.64 2.86
CA GLN A 138 -9.56 5.32 3.60
C GLN A 138 -10.79 5.86 2.87
N ALA A 139 -11.31 5.12 1.88
CA ALA A 139 -12.40 5.60 1.01
C ALA A 139 -13.73 5.84 1.76
N TRP A 140 -13.85 5.34 2.99
CA TRP A 140 -14.96 5.61 3.91
C TRP A 140 -14.77 6.89 4.75
N ASN A 141 -13.54 7.41 4.87
CA ASN A 141 -13.20 8.55 5.73
C ASN A 141 -13.03 9.84 4.91
N VAL A 142 -14.16 10.41 4.49
CA VAL A 142 -14.23 11.63 3.68
C VAL A 142 -14.00 12.86 4.54
N LEU A 143 -13.21 13.81 4.03
CA LEU A 143 -13.05 15.12 4.63
C LEU A 143 -13.02 16.23 3.57
N THR A 144 -13.09 17.46 4.06
CA THR A 144 -12.87 18.67 3.24
C THR A 144 -11.71 19.49 3.77
N LEU A 145 -10.97 20.15 2.89
CA LEU A 145 -9.81 20.98 3.23
C LEU A 145 -9.81 22.26 2.43
N GLU A 146 -9.40 23.36 3.05
CA GLU A 146 -9.04 24.57 2.33
C GLU A 146 -7.54 24.83 2.48
N PRO A 147 -6.81 25.15 1.39
CA PRO A 147 -5.45 25.65 1.47
C PRO A 147 -5.42 26.91 2.35
N SER A 148 -4.80 26.80 3.51
CA SER A 148 -4.58 27.95 4.40
C SER A 148 -3.09 28.02 4.78
N PRO A 149 -2.54 29.21 5.10
CA PRO A 149 -1.15 29.31 5.55
C PRO A 149 -0.84 28.52 6.83
N GLN A 150 -1.87 28.24 7.64
CA GLN A 150 -1.75 27.42 8.85
C GLN A 150 -1.71 25.92 8.51
N LEU A 151 -2.33 25.53 7.40
CA LEU A 151 -2.30 24.18 6.86
C LEU A 151 -0.99 24.00 6.09
N CYS A 152 0.06 23.55 6.79
CA CYS A 152 1.36 23.22 6.19
C CYS A 152 1.26 21.97 5.31
N ALA A 153 0.64 22.11 4.14
CA ALA A 153 0.38 21.03 3.21
C ALA A 153 1.53 20.85 2.20
N ARG A 154 2.06 19.64 2.10
CA ARG A 154 3.08 19.26 1.11
C ARG A 154 2.56 18.14 0.22
N VAL A 155 2.78 18.23 -1.09
CA VAL A 155 2.49 17.12 -2.00
C VAL A 155 3.53 16.02 -1.82
N LEU A 156 3.06 14.82 -1.51
CA LEU A 156 3.86 13.62 -1.25
C LEU A 156 3.69 12.53 -2.31
N GLY A 157 2.84 12.75 -3.31
CA GLY A 157 2.57 11.75 -4.31
C GLY A 157 1.47 12.15 -5.28
N GLY A 158 1.21 11.27 -6.23
CA GLY A 158 -0.03 11.31 -6.97
C GLY A 158 -0.38 9.96 -7.56
N VAL A 159 -1.67 9.64 -7.54
CA VAL A 159 -2.20 8.44 -8.17
C VAL A 159 -2.68 8.76 -9.58
N SER A 160 -2.75 7.72 -10.43
CA SER A 160 -3.30 7.86 -11.77
C SER A 160 -4.80 8.20 -11.75
N ALA A 161 -5.32 8.75 -12.85
CA ALA A 161 -6.76 9.01 -12.98
C ALA A 161 -7.59 7.72 -12.88
N THR A 162 -7.05 6.60 -13.38
CA THR A 162 -7.69 5.27 -13.29
C THR A 162 -7.75 4.80 -11.84
N ARG A 163 -6.66 4.93 -11.07
CA ARG A 163 -6.65 4.57 -9.66
C ARG A 163 -7.59 5.46 -8.84
N LEU A 164 -7.62 6.77 -9.11
CA LEU A 164 -8.57 7.68 -8.47
C LEU A 164 -10.04 7.29 -8.76
N ALA A 165 -10.33 6.84 -9.98
CA ALA A 165 -11.66 6.34 -10.33
C ALA A 165 -12.01 5.04 -9.58
N ALA A 166 -11.04 4.13 -9.39
CA ALA A 166 -11.22 2.93 -8.58
C ALA A 166 -11.52 3.27 -7.10
N ILE A 167 -10.80 4.24 -6.53
CA ILE A 167 -11.04 4.71 -5.14
C ILE A 167 -12.44 5.32 -4.99
N ARG A 168 -12.88 6.13 -5.97
CA ARG A 168 -14.25 6.65 -6.01
C ARG A 168 -15.29 5.53 -6.04
N ALA A 169 -15.05 4.48 -6.83
CA ALA A 169 -15.98 3.35 -6.91
C ALA A 169 -16.05 2.58 -5.58
N VAL A 170 -14.93 2.45 -4.85
CA VAL A 170 -14.95 1.89 -3.48
C VAL A 170 -15.73 2.78 -2.52
N HIS A 171 -15.55 4.10 -2.62
CA HIS A 171 -16.34 5.06 -1.84
C HIS A 171 -17.84 4.95 -2.12
N ASP A 172 -18.23 4.79 -3.39
CA ASP A 172 -19.63 4.63 -3.79
C ASP A 172 -20.22 3.32 -3.23
N GLU A 173 -19.47 2.21 -3.21
CA GLU A 173 -19.89 0.95 -2.58
C GLU A 173 -20.08 1.09 -1.06
N TRP A 174 -19.16 1.79 -0.39
CA TRP A 174 -19.28 2.10 1.03
C TRP A 174 -20.54 2.95 1.30
N ALA A 175 -20.75 4.00 0.52
CA ALA A 175 -21.90 4.89 0.66
C ALA A 175 -23.23 4.19 0.35
N ALA A 176 -23.20 3.16 -0.50
CA ALA A 176 -24.36 2.32 -0.81
C ALA A 176 -24.61 1.22 0.24
N GLU A 177 -23.69 1.03 1.20
CA GLU A 177 -23.69 -0.09 2.16
C GLU A 177 -23.86 -1.45 1.46
N ALA A 178 -23.20 -1.61 0.31
CA ALA A 178 -23.32 -2.84 -0.47
C ALA A 178 -22.75 -4.04 0.32
N PRO A 179 -23.48 -5.17 0.43
CA PRO A 179 -22.97 -6.33 1.12
C PRO A 179 -21.78 -6.92 0.35
N LEU A 180 -20.68 -7.13 1.05
CA LEU A 180 -19.49 -7.78 0.50
C LEU A 180 -19.51 -9.26 0.87
N ALA A 181 -19.40 -10.14 -0.13
CA ALA A 181 -19.31 -11.58 0.07
C ALA A 181 -17.89 -11.99 0.51
N ILE A 182 -17.36 -11.33 1.55
CA ILE A 182 -16.02 -11.54 2.11
C ILE A 182 -16.18 -11.72 3.63
N ALA A 183 -15.66 -12.82 4.17
CA ALA A 183 -15.66 -13.05 5.60
C ALA A 183 -14.77 -12.02 6.33
N PRO A 184 -15.16 -11.56 7.54
CA PRO A 184 -14.29 -10.72 8.36
C PRO A 184 -13.03 -11.48 8.81
N GLU A 185 -11.86 -11.06 8.31
CA GLU A 185 -10.55 -11.57 8.72
C GLU A 185 -9.54 -10.41 8.88
N PRO A 186 -9.40 -9.81 10.08
CA PRO A 186 -8.42 -8.75 10.33
C PRO A 186 -7.01 -9.13 9.90
N GLY A 187 -6.23 -8.17 9.40
CA GLY A 187 -4.86 -8.40 8.92
C GLY A 187 -4.77 -9.09 7.55
N ARG A 188 -5.90 -9.39 6.90
CA ARG A 188 -5.93 -9.95 5.54
C ARG A 188 -6.21 -8.88 4.50
N ILE A 189 -5.47 -8.98 3.40
CA ILE A 189 -5.67 -8.18 2.19
C ILE A 189 -6.31 -9.06 1.11
N ALA A 190 -7.43 -8.60 0.57
CA ALA A 190 -8.15 -9.22 -0.52
C ALA A 190 -7.99 -8.40 -1.81
N LEU A 191 -7.74 -9.09 -2.93
CA LEU A 191 -7.89 -8.51 -4.26
C LEU A 191 -9.35 -8.70 -4.70
N ARG A 192 -10.05 -7.60 -4.96
CA ARG A 192 -11.47 -7.62 -5.35
C ARG A 192 -11.76 -6.74 -6.55
N THR A 193 -12.83 -7.06 -7.25
CA THR A 193 -13.36 -6.24 -8.33
C THR A 193 -14.40 -5.25 -7.79
N VAL A 194 -14.33 -3.99 -8.22
CA VAL A 194 -15.15 -2.88 -7.74
C VAL A 194 -15.76 -2.16 -8.93
N GLY A 195 -17.05 -1.84 -8.82
CA GLY A 195 -17.80 -1.24 -9.92
C GLY A 195 -17.77 -2.05 -11.22
N GLY A 196 -17.53 -3.37 -11.12
CA GLY A 196 -17.45 -4.31 -12.25
C GLY A 196 -16.24 -4.19 -13.17
N VAL A 197 -15.31 -3.24 -12.91
CA VAL A 197 -14.20 -2.94 -13.85
C VAL A 197 -12.86 -2.69 -13.19
N PHE A 198 -12.83 -2.27 -11.91
CA PHE A 198 -11.59 -1.94 -11.23
C PHE A 198 -11.13 -3.07 -10.34
N SER A 199 -9.85 -3.42 -10.39
CA SER A 199 -9.23 -4.32 -9.42
C SER A 199 -8.54 -3.51 -8.33
N VAL A 200 -8.85 -3.80 -7.06
CA VAL A 200 -8.30 -3.10 -5.90
C VAL A 200 -7.88 -4.07 -4.82
N LEU A 201 -6.77 -3.76 -4.15
CA LEU A 201 -6.38 -4.40 -2.89
C LEU A 201 -7.06 -3.67 -1.72
N CYS A 202 -7.84 -4.40 -0.95
CA CYS A 202 -8.53 -3.89 0.23
C CYS A 202 -8.34 -4.84 1.42
N GLY A 203 -8.64 -4.37 2.62
CA GLY A 203 -8.82 -5.27 3.75
C GLY A 203 -10.11 -6.08 3.63
N THR A 204 -10.48 -6.78 4.72
CA THR A 204 -11.78 -7.47 4.82
C THR A 204 -12.81 -6.64 5.58
N PRO A 205 -14.11 -6.98 5.52
CA PRO A 205 -15.12 -6.38 6.39
C PRO A 205 -14.75 -6.50 7.88
N LEU A 206 -15.29 -5.59 8.69
CA LEU A 206 -15.13 -5.62 10.15
C LEU A 206 -16.04 -6.68 10.76
N GLY A 207 -15.54 -7.38 11.77
CA GLY A 207 -16.33 -8.28 12.62
C GLY A 207 -17.06 -7.53 13.76
N GLU A 208 -17.86 -8.25 14.56
CA GLU A 208 -18.61 -7.67 15.68
C GLU A 208 -17.72 -7.14 16.81
N GLU A 209 -16.57 -7.77 17.08
CA GLU A 209 -15.60 -7.39 18.11
C GLU A 209 -14.22 -7.13 17.48
N ASP A 210 -14.18 -6.25 16.47
CA ASP A 210 -12.99 -6.00 15.68
C ASP A 210 -12.13 -4.85 16.25
N PRO A 211 -10.84 -5.07 16.57
CA PRO A 211 -9.97 -3.98 17.05
C PRO A 211 -9.84 -2.84 16.04
N ARG A 212 -10.03 -3.10 14.74
CA ARG A 212 -9.99 -2.07 13.69
C ARG A 212 -11.08 -1.02 13.84
N ALA A 213 -12.16 -1.29 14.59
CA ALA A 213 -13.19 -0.29 14.87
C ALA A 213 -12.65 0.92 15.65
N GLU A 214 -11.77 0.67 16.63
CA GLU A 214 -11.14 1.74 17.42
C GLU A 214 -10.09 2.50 16.59
N TYR A 215 -9.34 1.80 15.72
CA TYR A 215 -8.48 2.44 14.71
C TYR A 215 -9.25 3.38 13.79
N GLN A 216 -10.40 2.94 13.26
CA GLN A 216 -11.27 3.78 12.43
C GLN A 216 -11.86 4.97 13.19
N ALA A 217 -12.03 4.87 14.52
CA ALA A 217 -12.48 5.99 15.34
C ALA A 217 -11.38 7.07 15.43
N LEU A 218 -10.13 6.69 15.70
CA LEU A 218 -8.99 7.62 15.77
C LEU A 218 -8.83 8.45 14.48
N TYR A 219 -8.93 7.79 13.32
CA TYR A 219 -8.82 8.48 12.03
C TYR A 219 -10.04 9.33 11.68
N ARG A 220 -11.25 9.01 12.17
CA ARG A 220 -12.42 9.90 12.04
C ARG A 220 -12.24 11.15 12.87
N ASP A 221 -11.77 11.00 14.10
CA ASP A 221 -11.54 12.14 14.99
C ASP A 221 -10.49 13.07 14.36
N ALA A 222 -9.40 12.53 13.82
CA ALA A 222 -8.40 13.31 13.09
C ALA A 222 -8.96 14.01 11.84
N ALA A 223 -9.78 13.32 11.04
CA ALA A 223 -10.44 13.91 9.86
C ALA A 223 -11.41 15.04 10.23
N SER A 224 -12.10 14.91 11.39
CA SER A 224 -13.01 15.94 11.89
C SER A 224 -12.28 17.22 12.32
N GLN A 225 -11.05 17.10 12.82
CA GLN A 225 -10.19 18.24 13.19
C GLN A 225 -9.62 18.96 11.97
N LEU A 226 -9.37 18.21 10.90
CA LEU A 226 -8.89 18.74 9.61
C LEU A 226 -9.99 19.45 8.82
N SER A 227 -11.22 18.97 8.94
CA SER A 227 -12.35 19.59 8.26
C SER A 227 -12.57 20.97 8.87
N PRO A 228 -12.45 22.07 8.10
CA PRO A 228 -12.96 23.34 8.57
C PRO A 228 -14.43 23.07 8.83
N ALA A 229 -14.85 23.11 10.10
CA ALA A 229 -16.23 22.93 10.46
C ALA A 229 -17.04 23.79 9.49
N LEU A 230 -17.98 23.19 8.76
CA LEU A 230 -18.96 23.84 7.91
C LEU A 230 -19.82 24.76 8.80
N GLN A 231 -19.21 25.79 9.36
CA GLN A 231 -19.86 26.86 10.08
C GLN A 231 -19.85 28.03 9.11
N PRO A 232 -21.01 28.45 8.59
CA PRO A 232 -21.10 29.79 8.06
C PRO A 232 -20.65 30.72 9.18
N ALA A 233 -19.58 31.47 8.93
CA ALA A 233 -19.15 32.57 9.77
C ALA A 233 -20.28 33.61 9.79
N SER A 234 -21.22 33.43 10.70
CA SER A 234 -22.19 34.45 11.07
C SER A 234 -21.42 35.51 11.84
N HIS A 235 -20.82 36.44 11.11
CA HIS A 235 -20.55 37.76 11.65
C HIS A 235 -21.88 38.37 12.09
N SER A 236 -22.17 38.34 13.39
CA SER A 236 -22.88 39.40 14.10
C SER A 236 -22.82 39.17 15.60
N SER A 237 -22.33 40.21 16.27
CA SER A 237 -22.20 40.43 17.69
C SER A 237 -23.44 40.09 18.52
N SER A 238 -23.16 39.55 19.71
CA SER A 238 -23.83 39.81 20.99
C SER A 238 -25.27 39.32 21.23
N ALA A 239 -25.35 38.54 22.31
CA ALA A 239 -26.42 38.46 23.31
C ALA A 239 -27.51 37.38 23.16
N SER A 240 -27.33 36.37 24.02
CA SER A 240 -28.30 35.89 25.00
C SER A 240 -29.27 34.75 24.63
N ALA A 241 -29.18 33.74 25.49
CA ALA A 241 -30.24 32.89 26.02
C ALA A 241 -30.84 31.79 25.13
N ALA A 242 -30.53 30.56 25.58
CA ALA A 242 -31.46 29.47 25.83
C ALA A 242 -32.43 29.07 24.70
N ALA A 243 -32.21 27.88 24.13
CA ALA A 243 -33.19 26.80 24.16
C ALA A 243 -32.58 25.50 23.65
N SER A 244 -32.62 24.49 24.51
CA SER A 244 -32.51 23.09 24.16
C SER A 244 -33.56 22.74 23.11
N GLY A 245 -33.12 22.23 21.96
CA GLY A 245 -34.00 21.74 20.89
C GLY A 245 -33.35 20.55 20.21
N THR A 246 -33.63 19.36 20.73
CA THR A 246 -33.34 18.07 20.10
C THR A 246 -34.03 17.96 18.74
N SER A 247 -33.33 18.37 17.68
CA SER A 247 -33.76 18.07 16.30
C SER A 247 -33.25 16.70 15.90
N ARG A 248 -34.07 15.70 16.23
CA ARG A 248 -33.96 14.31 15.77
C ARG A 248 -34.08 14.30 14.25
N ALA A 249 -32.97 14.08 13.54
CA ALA A 249 -32.98 13.84 12.10
C ALA A 249 -33.80 12.57 11.82
N ARG A 250 -34.95 12.77 11.18
CA ARG A 250 -35.81 11.71 10.64
C ARG A 250 -35.08 11.05 9.47
N PRO A 251 -35.01 9.72 9.36
CA PRO A 251 -34.41 9.06 8.21
C PRO A 251 -35.21 9.44 6.96
N GLN A 252 -34.54 10.04 5.98
CA GLN A 252 -35.14 10.33 4.69
C GLN A 252 -35.42 9.02 3.96
N SER A 253 -36.58 8.97 3.30
CA SER A 253 -37.06 7.84 2.51
C SER A 253 -36.11 7.48 1.37
N LYS A 254 -35.90 6.17 1.20
CA LYS A 254 -35.27 5.50 0.07
C LYS A 254 -35.56 6.21 -1.27
N PRO A 255 -34.56 6.61 -2.06
CA PRO A 255 -34.80 7.06 -3.42
C PRO A 255 -35.10 5.85 -4.32
N GLU A 256 -36.34 5.81 -4.83
CA GLU A 256 -36.76 4.95 -5.93
C GLU A 256 -36.02 5.36 -7.21
N GLY A 257 -34.87 4.76 -7.45
CA GLY A 257 -34.07 5.07 -8.64
C GLY A 257 -32.67 4.47 -8.57
N GLY A 258 -32.58 3.14 -8.55
CA GLY A 258 -31.30 2.43 -8.71
C GLY A 258 -30.55 2.87 -9.97
N TRP A 259 -29.23 2.69 -9.97
CA TRP A 259 -28.20 2.87 -11.03
C TRP A 259 -28.36 4.02 -12.04
N TRP A 260 -29.48 4.09 -12.76
CA TRP A 260 -29.84 5.13 -13.73
C TRP A 260 -30.05 6.52 -13.12
N GLY A 261 -30.39 6.61 -11.83
CA GLY A 261 -30.49 7.89 -11.11
C GLY A 261 -29.13 8.58 -10.96
N SER A 262 -28.07 7.79 -10.70
CA SER A 262 -26.70 8.28 -10.56
C SER A 262 -26.06 8.63 -11.91
N ILE A 263 -26.39 7.90 -12.98
CA ILE A 263 -25.92 8.20 -14.35
C ILE A 263 -26.55 9.49 -14.89
N ARG A 264 -27.82 9.79 -14.60
CA ARG A 264 -28.43 11.07 -15.02
C ARG A 264 -27.83 12.28 -14.30
N ARG A 265 -27.39 12.12 -13.05
CA ARG A 265 -26.65 13.16 -12.33
C ARG A 265 -25.25 13.41 -12.91
N TRP A 266 -24.70 12.43 -13.63
CA TRP A 266 -23.42 12.52 -14.35
C TRP A 266 -23.48 13.34 -15.65
N PHE A 267 -24.67 13.46 -16.27
CA PHE A 267 -24.87 14.22 -17.53
C PHE A 267 -25.43 15.64 -17.34
N GLY A 268 -25.72 16.07 -16.10
CA GLY A 268 -26.41 17.32 -15.81
C GLY A 268 -25.54 18.54 -15.44
N ALA A 269 -24.20 18.44 -15.48
CA ALA A 269 -23.31 19.56 -15.18
C ALA A 269 -22.28 19.76 -16.30
N GLU A 270 -22.39 20.89 -16.99
CA GLU A 270 -21.63 21.35 -18.17
C GLU A 270 -20.12 21.57 -17.88
N GLY A 271 -19.16 21.46 -18.81
CA GLY A 271 -19.28 21.33 -20.26
C GLY A 271 -17.98 20.99 -21.04
N TRP A 272 -18.19 20.65 -22.31
CA TRP A 272 -17.42 21.00 -23.53
C TRP A 272 -15.92 20.63 -23.71
N LEU A 273 -15.45 19.47 -23.24
CA LEU A 273 -14.14 18.92 -23.67
C LEU A 273 -14.14 17.39 -23.88
N ARG A 274 -15.16 16.85 -24.55
CA ARG A 274 -15.33 15.38 -24.71
C ARG A 274 -15.85 14.93 -26.08
N PRO A 275 -14.96 14.82 -27.08
CA PRO A 275 -15.00 13.57 -27.84
C PRO A 275 -13.64 12.86 -27.98
N ALA A 276 -12.52 13.46 -27.54
CA ALA A 276 -11.19 12.87 -27.75
C ALA A 276 -10.85 11.71 -26.77
N PHE A 277 -11.39 11.74 -25.54
CA PHE A 277 -11.05 10.74 -24.50
C PHE A 277 -11.86 9.44 -24.58
N ALA A 278 -13.06 9.46 -25.16
CA ALA A 278 -13.89 8.25 -25.32
C ALA A 278 -13.32 7.31 -26.40
N ALA A 279 -12.69 7.86 -27.43
CA ALA A 279 -12.03 7.07 -28.47
C ALA A 279 -10.74 6.39 -27.95
N LEU A 280 -9.97 7.06 -27.09
CA LEU A 280 -8.73 6.50 -26.52
C LEU A 280 -8.99 5.36 -25.52
N ALA A 281 -10.07 5.43 -24.74
CA ALA A 281 -10.49 4.34 -23.85
C ALA A 281 -10.97 3.11 -24.65
N LEU A 282 -11.58 3.30 -25.82
CA LEU A 282 -12.03 2.20 -26.67
C LEU A 282 -10.87 1.49 -27.39
N VAL A 283 -9.85 2.23 -27.84
CA VAL A 283 -8.67 1.67 -28.54
C VAL A 283 -7.82 0.79 -27.62
N VAL A 284 -7.73 1.12 -26.33
CA VAL A 284 -6.98 0.31 -25.34
C VAL A 284 -7.75 -0.99 -24.98
N VAL A 285 -9.08 -0.96 -24.96
CA VAL A 285 -9.91 -2.15 -24.68
C VAL A 285 -9.84 -3.17 -25.83
N VAL A 286 -9.82 -2.72 -27.08
CA VAL A 286 -9.78 -3.63 -28.25
C VAL A 286 -8.42 -4.33 -28.40
N GLN A 287 -7.31 -3.70 -28.00
CA GLN A 287 -5.99 -4.35 -28.05
C GLN A 287 -5.77 -5.40 -26.95
N ASN A 288 -6.50 -5.34 -25.83
CA ASN A 288 -6.32 -6.26 -24.69
C ASN A 288 -7.24 -7.49 -24.69
N VAL A 289 -8.32 -7.49 -25.47
CA VAL A 289 -9.25 -8.65 -25.57
C VAL A 289 -8.72 -9.73 -26.53
N GLY A 290 -7.76 -9.40 -27.41
CA GLY A 290 -7.23 -10.32 -28.41
C GLY A 290 -6.23 -11.39 -27.93
N LEU A 291 -5.76 -11.31 -26.67
CA LEU A 291 -4.64 -12.15 -26.20
C LEU A 291 -4.98 -13.13 -25.06
N PHE A 292 -6.19 -13.09 -24.51
CA PHE A 292 -6.61 -14.00 -23.44
C PHE A 292 -7.93 -14.69 -23.80
N GLY A 293 -7.82 -15.65 -24.71
CA GLY A 293 -8.86 -16.62 -25.00
C GLY A 293 -9.04 -17.62 -23.85
N GLN A 294 -10.33 -17.82 -23.49
CA GLN A 294 -10.95 -18.96 -22.79
C GLN A 294 -10.74 -19.16 -21.28
N ARG A 295 -11.61 -18.47 -20.52
CA ARG A 295 -12.73 -19.04 -19.73
C ARG A 295 -12.47 -20.31 -18.89
N THR A 296 -12.57 -20.15 -17.57
CA THR A 296 -13.63 -20.77 -16.74
C THR A 296 -14.00 -19.82 -15.59
N GLU A 297 -15.31 -19.58 -15.48
CA GLU A 297 -16.00 -18.95 -14.37
C GLU A 297 -15.87 -19.83 -13.11
N ASP A 298 -15.25 -19.31 -12.05
CA ASP A 298 -15.67 -19.42 -10.64
C ASP A 298 -14.59 -18.82 -9.71
N ASP A 299 -15.04 -18.14 -8.66
CA ASP A 299 -14.35 -17.40 -7.58
C ASP A 299 -13.81 -15.98 -7.86
N GLU A 300 -14.60 -15.00 -7.42
CA GLU A 300 -14.46 -13.55 -7.57
C GLU A 300 -13.63 -12.88 -6.46
N VAL A 301 -12.96 -13.64 -5.59
CA VAL A 301 -12.08 -13.11 -4.52
C VAL A 301 -10.79 -13.92 -4.45
N ARG A 302 -9.68 -13.32 -4.89
CA ARG A 302 -8.35 -13.90 -4.68
C ARG A 302 -7.74 -13.29 -3.42
N PHE A 303 -7.73 -14.06 -2.34
CA PHE A 303 -6.93 -13.76 -1.16
C PHE A 303 -5.46 -13.87 -1.55
N ARG A 304 -4.73 -12.75 -1.53
CA ARG A 304 -3.27 -12.81 -1.62
C ARG A 304 -2.75 -13.13 -0.23
N SER A 305 -2.30 -14.36 -0.04
CA SER A 305 -1.21 -14.59 0.90
C SER A 305 -0.01 -13.76 0.44
N ALA A 306 0.81 -13.27 1.38
CA ALA A 306 2.13 -12.70 1.09
C ALA A 306 2.80 -13.49 -0.05
N PRO A 307 3.52 -12.81 -0.97
CA PRO A 307 3.91 -13.41 -2.24
C PRO A 307 4.43 -14.83 -1.99
N PRO A 308 3.89 -15.87 -2.65
CA PRO A 308 4.60 -17.14 -2.65
C PRO A 308 6.01 -16.79 -3.14
N ALA A 309 7.00 -17.24 -2.38
CA ALA A 309 8.41 -17.07 -2.72
C ALA A 309 8.57 -17.29 -4.24
N ALA A 310 9.25 -16.34 -4.89
CA ALA A 310 9.56 -16.27 -6.32
C ALA A 310 9.29 -17.59 -7.06
N GLY A 311 8.38 -17.53 -8.06
CA GLY A 311 7.86 -18.69 -8.78
C GLY A 311 8.87 -19.82 -8.90
N ALA A 312 8.55 -20.96 -8.28
CA ALA A 312 9.29 -22.22 -8.25
C ALA A 312 10.68 -22.18 -8.92
N GLN A 313 11.64 -21.48 -8.29
CA GLN A 313 13.03 -21.61 -8.68
C GLN A 313 13.51 -22.97 -8.14
N ALA A 314 13.62 -23.95 -9.02
CA ALA A 314 14.02 -25.29 -8.59
C ALA A 314 15.52 -25.31 -8.29
N GLU A 315 15.87 -25.99 -7.19
CA GLU A 315 17.26 -26.21 -6.80
C GLU A 315 17.87 -27.34 -7.66
N LEU A 316 19.03 -27.07 -8.27
CA LEU A 316 19.85 -28.05 -8.96
C LEU A 316 21.08 -28.38 -8.12
N VAL A 317 21.54 -29.62 -8.18
CA VAL A 317 22.80 -30.05 -7.58
C VAL A 317 23.80 -30.31 -8.70
N VAL A 318 24.97 -29.67 -8.61
CA VAL A 318 26.08 -29.88 -9.54
C VAL A 318 27.31 -30.37 -8.79
N ARG A 319 28.04 -31.30 -9.38
CA ARG A 319 29.39 -31.68 -8.97
C ARG A 319 30.34 -31.37 -10.10
N TRP A 320 31.38 -30.60 -9.81
CA TRP A 320 32.43 -30.24 -10.77
C TRP A 320 33.44 -31.37 -10.92
N LYS A 321 34.12 -31.43 -12.08
CA LYS A 321 35.29 -32.30 -12.24
C LYS A 321 36.48 -31.77 -11.43
N PRO A 322 37.40 -32.63 -10.97
CA PRO A 322 38.57 -32.22 -10.19
C PRO A 322 39.47 -31.22 -10.93
N GLU A 323 39.51 -31.29 -12.27
CA GLU A 323 40.28 -30.38 -13.12
C GLU A 323 39.57 -29.04 -13.44
N ALA A 324 38.32 -28.84 -13.00
CA ALA A 324 37.57 -27.62 -13.29
C ALA A 324 38.14 -26.44 -12.50
N ARG A 325 38.61 -25.41 -13.22
CA ARG A 325 39.13 -24.18 -12.59
C ARG A 325 37.97 -23.30 -12.13
N ALA A 326 38.13 -22.66 -10.97
CA ALA A 326 37.12 -21.79 -10.36
C ALA A 326 36.66 -20.63 -11.28
N GLY A 327 37.54 -20.12 -12.14
CA GLY A 327 37.18 -19.08 -13.11
C GLY A 327 36.25 -19.57 -14.22
N ASP A 328 36.40 -20.83 -14.65
CA ASP A 328 35.61 -21.40 -15.74
C ASP A 328 34.23 -21.84 -15.24
N THR A 329 34.14 -22.33 -14.00
CA THR A 329 32.86 -22.65 -13.35
C THR A 329 32.04 -21.39 -13.07
N ALA A 330 32.67 -20.30 -12.62
CA ALA A 330 31.99 -19.02 -12.38
C ALA A 330 31.39 -18.42 -13.67
N ARG A 331 32.11 -18.48 -14.80
CA ARG A 331 31.59 -18.02 -16.09
C ARG A 331 30.39 -18.84 -16.57
N LEU A 332 30.43 -20.15 -16.37
CA LEU A 332 29.32 -21.03 -16.71
C LEU A 332 28.08 -20.70 -15.88
N LEU A 333 28.22 -20.54 -14.55
CA LEU A 333 27.11 -20.17 -13.67
C LEU A 333 26.51 -18.80 -14.03
N GLN A 334 27.35 -17.82 -14.36
CA GLN A 334 26.90 -16.50 -14.79
C GLN A 334 26.15 -16.55 -16.12
N SER A 335 26.55 -17.42 -17.06
CA SER A 335 25.88 -17.56 -18.36
C SER A 335 24.46 -18.13 -18.28
N MET A 336 24.15 -18.86 -17.22
CA MET A 336 22.83 -19.46 -16.96
C MET A 336 22.05 -18.73 -15.86
N SER A 337 22.53 -17.56 -15.43
CA SER A 337 21.95 -16.78 -14.32
C SER A 337 21.69 -17.63 -13.06
N ALA A 338 22.60 -18.57 -12.76
CA ALA A 338 22.48 -19.44 -11.60
C ALA A 338 23.04 -18.77 -10.34
N GLU A 339 22.29 -18.83 -9.26
CA GLU A 339 22.71 -18.39 -7.92
C GLU A 339 23.24 -19.60 -7.12
N VAL A 340 24.39 -19.46 -6.46
CA VAL A 340 24.93 -20.52 -5.59
C VAL A 340 24.27 -20.45 -4.22
N VAL A 341 23.43 -21.43 -3.89
CA VAL A 341 22.69 -21.51 -2.61
C VAL A 341 23.54 -22.13 -1.50
N GLY A 342 24.50 -22.99 -1.85
CA GLY A 342 25.43 -23.57 -0.88
C GLY A 342 26.39 -24.58 -1.49
N GLY A 343 27.55 -24.77 -0.85
CA GLY A 343 28.59 -25.70 -1.28
C GLY A 343 30.01 -25.18 -0.98
N PRO A 344 31.04 -26.04 -1.09
CA PRO A 344 30.95 -27.46 -1.39
C PRO A 344 30.47 -28.27 -0.17
N SER A 345 29.53 -29.20 -0.38
CA SER A 345 29.11 -30.16 0.65
C SER A 345 30.19 -31.22 0.87
N SER A 346 30.04 -32.08 1.89
CA SER A 346 31.01 -33.15 2.21
C SER A 346 31.24 -34.16 1.07
N ASP A 347 30.33 -34.22 0.10
CA ASP A 347 30.39 -35.02 -1.12
C ASP A 347 30.92 -34.25 -2.35
N GLY A 348 31.36 -33.00 -2.15
CA GLY A 348 31.86 -32.12 -3.20
C GLY A 348 30.77 -31.51 -4.09
N SER A 349 29.49 -31.63 -3.71
CA SER A 349 28.37 -31.08 -4.46
C SER A 349 28.05 -29.63 -4.11
N TRP A 350 27.50 -28.91 -5.08
CA TRP A 350 27.08 -27.52 -5.00
C TRP A 350 25.60 -27.41 -5.33
N ARG A 351 24.86 -26.63 -4.55
CA ARG A 351 23.45 -26.33 -4.79
C ARG A 351 23.32 -25.00 -5.50
N LEU A 352 22.57 -25.02 -6.59
CA LEU A 352 22.32 -23.90 -7.46
C LEU A 352 20.82 -23.61 -7.51
N ARG A 353 20.45 -22.34 -7.57
CA ARG A 353 19.09 -21.88 -7.86
C ARG A 353 19.07 -21.27 -9.24
N VAL A 354 18.16 -21.73 -10.09
CA VAL A 354 18.07 -21.32 -11.49
C VAL A 354 16.63 -20.95 -11.81
N ALA A 355 16.44 -19.90 -12.62
CA ALA A 355 15.12 -19.42 -13.03
C ALA A 355 14.40 -20.41 -13.98
N ASP A 356 15.13 -21.13 -14.83
CA ASP A 356 14.64 -22.22 -15.67
C ASP A 356 15.46 -23.50 -15.40
N PRO A 357 14.91 -24.48 -14.66
CA PRO A 357 15.65 -25.68 -14.30
C PRO A 357 15.83 -26.67 -15.45
N ALA A 358 14.95 -26.69 -16.45
CA ALA A 358 15.09 -27.57 -17.60
C ALA A 358 16.23 -27.10 -18.50
N GLN A 359 16.28 -25.78 -18.76
CA GLN A 359 17.38 -25.16 -19.50
C GLN A 359 18.70 -25.22 -18.71
N GLY A 360 18.66 -24.93 -17.41
CA GLY A 360 19.84 -24.99 -16.54
C GLY A 360 20.46 -26.39 -16.48
N LEU A 361 19.64 -27.44 -16.35
CA LEU A 361 20.12 -28.82 -16.34
C LEU A 361 20.70 -29.22 -17.70
N ALA A 362 20.08 -28.82 -18.82
CA ALA A 362 20.61 -29.07 -20.15
C ALA A 362 21.99 -28.42 -20.37
N MET A 363 22.18 -27.18 -19.90
CA MET A 363 23.46 -26.47 -19.98
C MET A 363 24.54 -27.09 -19.09
N LEU A 364 24.18 -27.55 -17.89
CA LEU A 364 25.10 -28.25 -17.00
C LEU A 364 25.50 -29.62 -17.58
N ALA A 365 24.55 -30.37 -18.15
CA ALA A 365 24.80 -31.66 -18.77
C ALA A 365 25.68 -31.56 -20.03
N ALA A 366 25.56 -30.45 -20.78
CA ALA A 366 26.37 -30.19 -21.96
C ALA A 366 27.79 -29.68 -21.64
N SER A 367 28.07 -29.30 -20.38
CA SER A 367 29.34 -28.69 -20.00
C SER A 367 30.43 -29.75 -19.73
N PRO A 368 31.63 -29.62 -20.33
CA PRO A 368 32.73 -30.54 -20.05
C PRO A 368 33.29 -30.41 -18.63
N LEU A 369 32.94 -29.34 -17.90
CA LEU A 369 33.41 -29.05 -16.54
C LEU A 369 32.60 -29.78 -15.46
N VAL A 370 31.43 -30.32 -15.82
CA VAL A 370 30.49 -30.95 -14.89
C VAL A 370 30.75 -32.46 -14.84
N ALA A 371 30.86 -33.00 -13.63
CA ALA A 371 30.97 -34.44 -13.38
C ALA A 371 29.59 -35.09 -13.22
N SER A 372 28.63 -34.38 -12.60
CA SER A 372 27.23 -34.80 -12.49
C SER A 372 26.34 -33.60 -12.21
N ALA A 373 25.14 -33.56 -12.78
CA ALA A 373 24.11 -32.58 -12.48
C ALA A 373 22.74 -33.25 -12.38
N GLY A 374 21.88 -32.78 -11.48
CA GLY A 374 20.53 -33.30 -11.31
C GLY A 374 19.64 -32.38 -10.48
N PRO A 375 18.34 -32.64 -10.41
CA PRO A 375 17.45 -31.93 -9.49
C PRO A 375 17.88 -32.18 -8.04
N ALA A 376 17.78 -31.16 -7.20
CA ALA A 376 18.00 -31.33 -5.77
C ALA A 376 16.93 -32.27 -5.19
N PRO A 377 17.31 -33.21 -4.29
CA PRO A 377 16.33 -34.03 -3.59
C PRO A 377 15.43 -33.14 -2.73
N GLU A 378 14.11 -33.30 -2.84
CA GLU A 378 13.16 -32.67 -1.93
C GLU A 378 13.52 -33.07 -0.49
N ARG A 379 13.65 -32.06 0.37
CA ARG A 379 13.93 -32.29 1.79
C ARG A 379 12.68 -32.95 2.41
N PRO A 380 12.81 -34.06 3.16
CA PRO A 380 11.68 -34.72 3.79
C PRO A 380 11.00 -33.85 4.87
#